data_AF-A0A368FIZ6-F1
#
_entry.id   AF-A0A368FIZ6-F1
#
_cell.length_a   1.000
_cell.length_b   1.000
_cell.length_c   1.000
_cell.angle_alpha   90.00
_cell.angle_beta   90.00
_cell.angle_gamma   90.00
#
_symmetry.space_group_name_H-M   'P 1'
#
loop_
_entity.id
_entity.type
_entity.pdbx_description
1 polymer ?
#
loop_
_entity_poly.entity_id
_entity_poly.type
_entity_poly.pdbx_seq_one_letter_code
_entity_poly.pdbx_strand_id
1 'polypeptide(L)' 'MPPKPSAKKTSRAGGKIRRTSRKESYSVYNYRVLKQVHPDTGVSSKAMSIMNSFVNDVFEHIAVEASRIGQYNK' A
#
# COMPACT_ATOMS: atom_id res chain seq x y z
N MET A 1 -20.93 -50.72 -3.84
CA MET A 1 -19.54 -50.98 -4.29
C MET A 1 -18.86 -49.65 -4.53
N PRO A 2 -17.76 -49.28 -3.84
CA PRO A 2 -17.02 -48.07 -4.16
C PRO A 2 -15.81 -48.38 -5.07
N PRO A 3 -15.62 -47.62 -6.16
CA PRO A 3 -14.29 -47.34 -6.71
C PRO A 3 -14.15 -45.82 -7.01
N LYS A 4 -13.03 -45.10 -6.93
CA LYS A 4 -11.60 -45.32 -6.68
C LYS A 4 -11.01 -43.96 -6.20
N PRO A 5 -9.94 -43.93 -5.40
CA PRO A 5 -9.27 -42.68 -5.04
C PRO A 5 -8.40 -42.17 -6.21
N SER A 6 -8.73 -40.99 -6.74
CA SER A 6 -7.89 -40.31 -7.74
C SER A 6 -6.74 -39.58 -7.05
N ALA A 7 -5.59 -40.23 -6.98
CA ALA A 7 -4.34 -39.58 -6.66
C ALA A 7 -3.77 -38.83 -7.88
N LYS A 8 -3.10 -37.71 -7.57
CA LYS A 8 -1.91 -37.14 -8.25
C LYS A 8 -2.13 -35.96 -9.21
N LYS A 9 -1.76 -34.75 -8.75
CA LYS A 9 -0.58 -34.02 -9.27
C LYS A 9 -0.19 -32.88 -8.32
N THR A 10 0.87 -33.11 -7.55
CA THR A 10 1.74 -32.09 -6.97
C THR A 10 2.58 -31.41 -8.05
N SER A 11 3.07 -30.20 -7.74
CA SER A 11 3.94 -29.27 -8.52
C SER A 11 3.19 -28.43 -9.57
N ARG A 12 3.21 -27.09 -9.48
CA ARG A 12 4.43 -26.27 -9.57
C ARG A 12 4.50 -25.16 -8.50
N ALA A 13 5.42 -25.32 -7.56
CA ALA A 13 6.20 -24.19 -7.07
C ALA A 13 7.03 -23.66 -8.25
N GLY A 14 7.07 -22.33 -8.45
CA GLY A 14 7.95 -21.76 -9.47
C GLY A 14 7.46 -20.53 -10.22
N GLY A 15 6.45 -19.80 -9.72
CA GLY A 15 6.22 -18.43 -10.15
C GLY A 15 7.02 -17.50 -9.26
N LYS A 16 8.30 -17.24 -9.56
CA LYS A 16 9.03 -16.14 -8.92
C LYS A 16 8.34 -14.86 -9.42
N ILE A 17 7.27 -14.43 -8.74
CA ILE A 17 6.64 -13.13 -8.96
C ILE A 17 7.80 -12.16 -8.81
N ARG A 18 8.23 -11.57 -9.94
CA ARG A 18 9.22 -10.51 -9.95
C ARG A 18 8.75 -9.53 -8.89
N ARG A 19 9.49 -9.43 -7.78
CA ARG A 19 9.21 -8.43 -6.76
C ARG A 19 9.42 -7.10 -7.46
N THR A 20 8.33 -6.53 -7.97
CA THR A 20 8.33 -5.16 -8.49
C THR A 20 8.98 -4.31 -7.41
N SER A 21 9.93 -3.47 -7.82
CA SER A 21 10.61 -2.55 -6.90
C SER A 21 9.55 -1.94 -5.97
N ARG A 22 9.83 -1.98 -4.67
CA ARG A 22 8.89 -1.50 -3.64
C ARG A 22 8.59 -0.05 -3.97
N LYS A 23 7.40 0.24 -4.48
CA LYS A 23 6.94 1.62 -4.64
C LYS A 23 6.91 2.23 -3.24
N GLU A 24 7.60 3.35 -3.07
CA GLU A 24 7.49 4.14 -1.86
C GLU A 24 6.03 4.59 -1.73
N SER A 25 5.43 4.27 -0.57
CA SER A 25 4.02 4.49 -0.31
C SER A 25 3.81 4.66 1.19
N TYR A 26 2.86 5.52 1.53
CA TYR A 26 2.39 5.76 2.89
C TYR A 26 1.47 4.65 3.43
N SER A 27 1.28 3.54 2.70
CA SER A 27 0.34 2.48 3.05
C SER A 27 0.49 1.91 4.46
N VAL A 28 1.73 1.71 4.91
CA VAL A 28 2.00 1.18 6.26
C VAL A 28 1.57 2.17 7.33
N TYR A 29 1.82 3.47 7.13
CA TYR A 29 1.48 4.51 8.09
C TYR A 29 -0.02 4.75 8.14
N ASN A 30 -0.66 4.82 6.98
CA ASN A 30 -2.12 4.96 6.89
C ASN A 30 -2.83 3.79 7.58
N TYR A 31 -2.31 2.56 7.45
CA TYR A 31 -2.85 1.40 8.15
C TYR A 31 -2.64 1.48 9.68
N ARG A 32 -1.45 1.92 10.13
CA ARG A 32 -1.17 2.11 11.57
C ARG A 32 -2.11 3.14 12.19
N VAL A 33 -2.28 4.29 11.54
CA VAL A 33 -3.20 5.34 11.99
C VAL A 33 -4.64 4.84 12.00
N LEU A 34 -5.07 4.14 10.93
CA LEU A 34 -6.41 3.55 10.86
C LEU A 34 -6.67 2.61 12.05
N LYS A 35 -5.71 1.75 12.41
CA LYS A 35 -5.88 0.82 13.54
C LYS A 35 -5.82 1.49 14.91
N GLN A 36 -5.19 2.65 15.01
CA GLN A 36 -5.23 3.45 16.23
C GLN A 36 -6.63 4.06 16.46
N VAL A 37 -7.32 4.50 15.40
CA VAL A 37 -8.65 5.14 15.52
C VAL A 37 -9.82 4.17 15.40
N HIS A 38 -9.66 3.10 14.61
CA HIS A 38 -10.68 2.09 14.32
C HIS A 38 -10.05 0.68 14.25
N PRO A 39 -9.88 0.01 15.41
CA PRO A 39 -9.21 -1.30 15.49
C PRO A 39 -9.85 -2.38 14.63
N ASP A 40 -11.18 -2.39 14.51
CA ASP A 40 -11.95 -3.44 13.82
C ASP A 40 -12.25 -3.13 12.35
N THR A 41 -11.94 -1.92 11.89
CA THR A 41 -12.24 -1.48 10.52
C THR A 41 -11.11 -1.82 9.56
N GLY A 42 -11.46 -2.28 8.35
CA GLY A 42 -10.54 -2.47 7.24
C GLY A 42 -10.67 -1.37 6.18
N VAL A 43 -9.66 -1.21 5.34
CA VAL A 43 -9.69 -0.28 4.19
C VAL A 43 -9.38 -1.05 2.91
N SER A 44 -10.13 -0.75 1.84
CA SER A 44 -9.90 -1.38 0.53
C SER A 44 -8.61 -0.89 -0.12
N SER A 45 -8.04 -1.67 -1.05
CA SER A 45 -6.85 -1.26 -1.80
C SER A 45 -7.07 0.02 -2.63
N LYS A 46 -8.29 0.22 -3.17
CA LYS A 46 -8.67 1.45 -3.88
C LYS A 46 -8.66 2.66 -2.94
N ALA A 47 -9.29 2.54 -1.77
CA ALA A 47 -9.28 3.61 -0.77
C ALA A 47 -7.86 3.89 -0.25
N MET A 48 -7.06 2.84 -0.05
CA MET A 48 -5.64 2.96 0.32
C MET A 48 -4.83 3.73 -0.74
N SER A 49 -5.07 3.48 -2.04
CA SER A 49 -4.45 4.25 -3.13
C SER A 49 -4.85 5.72 -3.12
N ILE A 50 -6.14 6.02 -2.89
CA ILE A 50 -6.63 7.41 -2.80
C ILE A 50 -5.95 8.14 -1.63
N MET A 51 -5.89 7.48 -0.47
CA MET A 51 -5.20 8.02 0.71
C MET A 51 -3.70 8.26 0.46
N ASN A 52 -3.05 7.38 -0.30
CA ASN A 52 -1.65 7.58 -0.67
C ASN A 52 -1.46 8.82 -1.55
N SER A 53 -2.35 9.07 -2.52
CA SER A 53 -2.32 10.28 -3.35
C SER A 53 -2.62 11.53 -2.53
N PHE A 54 -3.60 11.47 -1.63
CA PHE A 54 -3.95 12.58 -0.75
C PHE A 54 -2.77 13.06 0.11
N VAL A 55 -2.01 12.13 0.70
CA VAL A 55 -0.82 12.49 1.49
C VAL A 55 0.25 13.17 0.63
N ASN A 56 0.45 12.71 -0.61
CA ASN A 56 1.41 13.35 -1.52
C ASN A 56 0.96 14.76 -1.91
N ASP A 57 -0.33 14.97 -2.22
CA ASP A 57 -0.87 16.28 -2.59
C ASP A 57 -0.66 17.31 -1.46
N VAL A 58 -0.99 16.93 -0.22
CA VAL A 58 -0.74 17.77 0.96
C VAL A 58 0.75 18.03 1.18
N PHE A 59 1.60 17.00 1.01
CA PHE A 59 3.04 17.15 1.17
C PHE A 59 3.63 18.11 0.13
N GLU A 60 3.26 17.98 -1.14
CA GLU A 60 3.70 18.85 -2.22
C GLU A 60 3.24 20.29 -1.99
N HIS A 61 1.99 20.49 -1.56
CA HIS A 61 1.49 21.81 -1.21
C HIS A 61 2.32 22.48 -0.11
N ILE A 62 2.58 21.77 0.99
CA ILE A 62 3.42 22.27 2.09
C ILE A 62 4.85 22.55 1.60
N ALA A 63 5.44 21.65 0.81
CA ALA A 63 6.80 21.81 0.31
C ALA A 63 6.95 23.03 -0.61
N VAL A 64 5.95 23.30 -1.46
CA VAL A 64 5.92 24.49 -2.32
C VAL A 64 5.84 25.76 -1.49
N GLU A 65 4.93 25.84 -0.51
CA GLU A 65 4.83 27.03 0.34
C GLU A 65 6.09 27.24 1.18
N ALA A 66 6.66 26.17 1.74
CA ALA A 66 7.92 26.23 2.47
C ALA A 66 9.09 26.70 1.58
N SER A 67 9.15 26.22 0.33
CA SER A 67 10.15 26.67 -0.64
C SER A 67 10.01 28.16 -0.95
N ARG A 68 8.79 28.67 -1.11
CA ARG A 68 8.55 30.10 -1.34
C ARG A 68 9.05 30.93 -0.16
N ILE A 69 8.67 30.56 1.06
CA ILE A 69 9.12 31.23 2.28
C ILE A 69 10.66 31.22 2.38
N GLY A 70 11.31 30.09 2.11
CA GLY A 70 12.77 29.99 2.11
C GLY A 70 13.46 30.88 1.08
N GLN A 71 12.85 31.09 -0.09
CA GLN A 71 13.37 31.99 -1.12
C GLN A 71 13.20 33.47 -0.77
N TYR A 72 12.15 33.84 -0.03
CA TYR A 72 11.93 35.22 0.43
C TYR A 72 12.89 35.63 1.56
N ASN A 73 13.31 34.69 2.41
CA ASN A 73 14.19 34.94 3.56
C ASN A 73 15.69 34.86 3.20
N LYS A 74 16.09 35.44 2.05
CA LYS A 74 17.52 35.59 1.72
C LYS A 74 18.25 36.51 2.68
#